data_AF-A0A964MCH5-F1
#
_entry.id   AF-A0A964MCH5-F1
#
_cell.length_a   1.000
_cell.length_b   1.000
_cell.length_c   1.000
_cell.angle_alpha   90.00
_cell.angle_beta   90.00
_cell.angle_gamma   90.00
#
_symmetry.space_group_name_H-M   'P 1'
#
loop_
_entity.id
_entity.type
_entity.pdbx_description
1 polymer ?
#
loop_
_entity_poly.entity_id
_entity_poly.type
_entity_poly.pdbx_seq_one_letter_code
_entity_poly.pdbx_strand_id
1 'polypeptide(L)'
;MSKTKTTPSGTAAKKAGGTVRKTAARRTAPASYVRFQLSQRIAHILLLTSFTLLGLTGLVQKYAQARLSQAIIRFLGGIESTRQIHHVAAVVLMLLTIYHAVDIGYKIFVRRVRLTMLPGIKDARDAWQAFMYNLGLAKSRPQMGRYTFEEKMEYWALIWGTVVMGITGFMMWNPISTTRLLPGEFIPAAKAAHGGEALLAVAAIIIWHMYSVHIKRFNKSMFTGKLSEEEMLHEHPLELADMKAGLAERPVDPQTLRRRQRIFWPIAALLVLAAVAA
;
A
#
# COMPACT_ATOMS: atom_id res chain seq x y z
N MET A 1 27.41 53.76 -80.86
CA MET A 1 26.37 53.98 -79.83
C MET A 1 25.33 52.88 -79.98
N SER A 2 25.45 51.86 -79.12
CA SER A 2 24.64 50.64 -79.13
C SER A 2 23.32 50.86 -78.40
N LYS A 3 22.19 50.47 -78.99
CA LYS A 3 20.87 50.47 -78.34
C LYS A 3 20.41 49.02 -78.17
N THR A 4 20.38 48.59 -76.91
CA THR A 4 19.87 47.30 -76.44
C THR A 4 18.35 47.25 -76.49
N LYS A 5 17.84 46.13 -77.02
CA LYS A 5 16.42 45.73 -77.10
C LYS A 5 16.15 44.73 -75.99
N THR A 6 15.12 44.94 -75.17
CA THR A 6 14.55 43.89 -74.30
C THR A 6 13.03 43.98 -74.32
N THR A 7 12.40 42.96 -74.90
CA THR A 7 10.98 42.59 -74.82
C THR A 7 10.78 41.61 -73.65
N PRO A 8 9.58 41.51 -73.03
CA PRO A 8 9.35 40.63 -71.89
C PRO A 8 8.85 39.24 -72.35
N SER A 9 9.31 38.17 -71.70
CA SER A 9 8.82 36.80 -71.92
C SER A 9 8.04 36.29 -70.71
N GLY A 10 6.93 35.61 -70.98
CA GLY A 10 5.95 35.14 -70.01
C GLY A 10 6.39 33.96 -69.13
N THR A 11 5.75 33.92 -67.96
CA THR A 11 5.01 32.80 -67.36
C THR A 11 5.60 31.38 -67.41
N ALA A 12 6.10 30.90 -66.26
CA ALA A 12 5.96 29.49 -65.84
C ALA A 12 6.13 29.38 -64.31
N ALA A 13 5.02 29.39 -63.57
CA ALA A 13 5.01 29.12 -62.14
C ALA A 13 5.21 27.62 -61.89
N LYS A 14 6.35 27.27 -61.28
CA LYS A 14 6.68 25.92 -60.81
C LYS A 14 5.72 25.52 -59.69
N LYS A 15 4.83 24.55 -59.94
CA LYS A 15 4.05 23.85 -58.92
C LYS A 15 5.02 23.03 -58.04
N ALA A 16 5.27 23.50 -56.81
CA ALA A 16 5.92 22.72 -55.78
C ALA A 16 4.90 21.71 -55.22
N GLY A 17 5.02 20.44 -55.63
CA GLY A 17 4.30 19.32 -55.03
C GLY A 17 4.85 19.06 -53.63
N GLY A 18 4.20 19.61 -52.61
CA GLY A 18 4.46 19.27 -51.22
C GLY A 18 3.96 17.87 -50.92
N THR A 19 4.86 16.90 -50.88
CA THR A 19 4.58 15.59 -50.28
C THR A 19 4.36 15.81 -48.79
N VAL A 20 3.09 15.84 -48.36
CA VAL A 20 2.72 15.77 -46.95
C VAL A 20 3.15 14.40 -46.45
N ARG A 21 4.38 14.34 -45.92
CA ARG A 21 4.87 13.19 -45.18
C ARG A 21 3.97 13.09 -43.94
N LYS A 22 2.94 12.24 -44.00
CA LYS A 22 2.21 11.80 -42.81
C LYS A 22 3.24 11.21 -41.86
N THR A 23 3.73 12.02 -40.91
CA THR A 23 4.43 11.52 -39.74
C THR A 23 3.46 10.58 -39.05
N ALA A 24 3.68 9.28 -39.25
CA ALA A 24 3.04 8.25 -38.45
C ALA A 24 3.22 8.67 -36.99
N ALA A 25 2.11 8.97 -36.31
CA ALA A 25 2.12 9.27 -34.90
C ALA A 25 2.88 8.13 -34.23
N ARG A 26 4.07 8.43 -33.72
CA ARG A 26 4.84 7.52 -32.89
C ARG A 26 3.88 7.14 -31.77
N ARG A 27 3.36 5.91 -31.77
CA ARG A 27 2.62 5.36 -30.63
C ARG A 27 3.59 5.45 -29.46
N THR A 28 3.51 6.55 -28.71
CA THR A 28 4.21 6.72 -27.45
C THR A 28 3.77 5.54 -26.61
N ALA A 29 4.72 4.73 -26.15
CA ALA A 29 4.43 3.67 -25.20
C ALA A 29 3.52 4.26 -24.11
N PRO A 30 2.46 3.54 -23.68
CA PRO A 30 1.52 4.06 -22.70
C PRO A 30 2.32 4.58 -21.50
N ALA A 31 2.08 5.83 -21.12
CA ALA A 31 2.80 6.46 -20.02
C ALA A 31 2.60 5.62 -18.75
N SER A 32 3.70 5.32 -18.07
CA SER A 32 3.70 4.51 -16.86
C SER A 32 4.25 5.33 -15.70
N TYR A 33 3.53 5.31 -14.59
CA TYR A 33 3.78 6.12 -13.40
C TYR A 33 4.28 5.23 -12.27
N VAL A 34 5.36 5.65 -11.60
CA VAL A 34 5.88 4.95 -10.41
C VAL A 34 4.95 5.26 -9.23
N ARG A 35 4.33 4.21 -8.70
CA ARG A 35 3.39 4.29 -7.58
C ARG A 35 4.04 3.87 -6.27
N PHE A 36 4.78 2.76 -6.28
CA PHE A 36 5.39 2.18 -5.08
C PHE A 36 6.88 1.91 -5.27
N GLN A 37 7.65 2.34 -4.28
CA GLN A 37 9.09 2.12 -4.22
C GLN A 37 9.40 0.64 -3.90
N LEU A 38 10.59 0.18 -4.28
CA LEU A 38 11.00 -1.21 -4.04
C LEU A 38 10.91 -1.62 -2.56
N SER A 39 11.30 -0.73 -1.63
CA SER A 39 11.22 -1.01 -0.20
C SER A 39 9.79 -1.25 0.29
N GLN A 40 8.79 -0.53 -0.26
CA GLN A 40 7.38 -0.72 0.08
C GLN A 40 6.86 -2.06 -0.46
N ARG A 41 7.33 -2.46 -1.63
CA ARG A 41 6.96 -3.73 -2.25
C ARG A 41 7.56 -4.92 -1.50
N ILE A 42 8.82 -4.82 -1.08
CA ILE A 42 9.46 -5.82 -0.21
C ILE A 42 8.72 -5.91 1.12
N ALA A 43 8.42 -4.78 1.76
CA ALA A 43 7.64 -4.75 3.00
C ALA A 43 6.28 -5.44 2.83
N HIS A 44 5.60 -5.22 1.71
CA HIS A 44 4.33 -5.89 1.42
C HIS A 44 4.48 -7.40 1.18
N ILE A 45 5.54 -7.85 0.50
CA ILE A 45 5.79 -9.30 0.33
C ILE A 45 6.02 -9.94 1.70
N LEU A 46 6.82 -9.32 2.56
CA LEU A 46 7.04 -9.79 3.92
C LEU A 46 5.71 -9.85 4.69
N LEU A 47 4.92 -8.77 4.66
CA LEU A 47 3.58 -8.72 5.26
C LEU A 47 2.69 -9.86 4.77
N LEU A 48 2.58 -10.02 3.45
CA LEU A 48 1.78 -11.06 2.81
C LEU A 48 2.20 -12.44 3.32
N THR A 49 3.49 -12.76 3.25
CA THR A 49 3.99 -14.07 3.68
C THR A 49 3.81 -14.32 5.17
N SER A 50 4.14 -13.36 6.04
CA SER A 50 4.00 -13.53 7.48
C SER A 50 2.54 -13.60 7.90
N PHE A 51 1.69 -12.74 7.35
CA PHE A 51 0.25 -12.73 7.62
C PHE A 51 -0.42 -14.03 7.17
N THR A 52 -0.09 -14.53 5.98
CA THR A 52 -0.61 -15.82 5.49
C THR A 52 -0.19 -16.98 6.39
N LEU A 53 1.08 -17.03 6.81
CA LEU A 53 1.56 -18.07 7.73
C LEU A 53 0.89 -17.96 9.10
N LEU A 54 0.73 -16.76 9.65
CA LEU A 54 0.04 -16.51 10.92
C LEU A 54 -1.43 -16.95 10.85
N GLY A 55 -2.14 -16.59 9.78
CA GLY A 55 -3.53 -17.00 9.55
C GLY A 55 -3.65 -18.52 9.41
N LEU A 56 -2.81 -19.14 8.58
CA LEU A 56 -2.82 -20.59 8.34
C LEU A 56 -2.54 -21.37 9.62
N THR A 57 -1.48 -21.02 10.34
CA THR A 57 -1.08 -21.73 11.57
C THR A 57 -1.98 -21.38 12.77
N GLY A 58 -2.49 -20.15 12.85
CA GLY A 58 -3.34 -19.70 13.95
C GLY A 58 -4.76 -20.27 13.87
N LEU A 59 -5.39 -20.25 12.69
CA LEU A 59 -6.77 -20.73 12.54
C LEU A 59 -6.89 -22.24 12.75
N VAL A 60 -5.92 -23.03 12.29
CA VAL A 60 -5.95 -24.49 12.52
C VAL A 60 -5.74 -24.85 13.99
N GLN A 61 -4.98 -24.05 14.74
CA GLN A 61 -4.86 -24.20 16.20
C GLN A 61 -6.15 -23.80 16.92
N LYS A 62 -6.81 -22.71 16.50
CA LYS A 62 -8.12 -22.29 17.05
C LYS A 62 -9.21 -23.34 16.83
N TYR A 63 -9.26 -23.92 15.62
CA TYR A 63 -10.26 -24.92 15.22
C TYR A 63 -9.65 -26.33 15.17
N ALA A 64 -8.89 -26.73 16.19
CA ALA A 64 -8.09 -27.96 16.20
C ALA A 64 -8.92 -29.26 16.01
N GLN A 65 -10.21 -29.23 16.34
CA GLN A 65 -11.09 -30.39 16.19
C GLN A 65 -11.62 -30.58 14.75
N ALA A 66 -11.47 -29.58 13.88
CA ALA A 66 -11.90 -29.71 12.49
C ALA A 66 -10.96 -30.66 11.73
N ARG A 67 -11.54 -31.55 10.91
CA ARG A 67 -10.78 -32.53 10.11
C ARG A 67 -9.68 -31.88 9.24
N LEU A 68 -10.01 -30.74 8.63
CA LEU A 68 -9.07 -29.98 7.81
C LEU A 68 -7.91 -29.42 8.65
N SER A 69 -8.18 -28.87 9.84
CA SER A 69 -7.15 -28.40 10.76
C SER A 69 -6.19 -29.53 11.16
N GLN A 70 -6.73 -30.71 11.50
CA GLN A 70 -5.89 -31.86 11.83
C GLN A 70 -5.01 -32.31 10.65
N ALA A 71 -5.54 -32.28 9.43
CA ALA A 71 -4.77 -32.61 8.23
C ALA A 71 -3.64 -31.61 7.99
N ILE A 72 -3.91 -30.30 8.11
CA ILE A 72 -2.90 -29.25 7.97
C ILE A 72 -1.85 -29.34 9.08
N ILE A 73 -2.25 -29.53 10.34
CA ILE A 73 -1.32 -29.68 11.46
C ILE A 73 -0.40 -30.88 11.23
N ARG A 74 -0.92 -32.03 10.77
CA ARG A 74 -0.10 -33.20 10.42
C ARG A 74 0.86 -32.88 9.27
N PHE A 75 0.40 -32.21 8.22
CA PHE A 75 1.22 -31.80 7.08
C PHE A 75 2.36 -30.87 7.48
N LEU A 76 2.12 -29.94 8.41
CA LEU A 76 3.13 -29.02 8.94
C LEU A 76 4.11 -29.67 9.93
N GLY A 77 4.02 -30.98 10.17
CA GLY A 77 4.92 -31.71 11.09
C GLY A 77 4.43 -31.76 12.53
N GLY A 78 3.13 -31.54 12.78
CA GLY A 78 2.49 -31.63 14.09
C GLY A 78 2.26 -30.28 14.77
N ILE A 79 1.67 -30.33 15.97
CA ILE A 79 1.26 -29.12 16.70
C ILE A 79 2.45 -28.25 17.11
N GLU A 80 3.56 -28.86 17.51
CA GLU A 80 4.74 -28.12 17.94
C GLU A 80 5.38 -27.35 16.79
N SER A 81 5.57 -28.00 15.64
CA SER A 81 6.05 -27.33 14.42
C SER A 81 5.10 -26.20 13.99
N THR A 82 3.78 -26.44 14.01
CA THR A 82 2.77 -25.43 13.68
C THR A 82 2.90 -24.18 14.58
N ARG A 83 3.11 -24.38 15.88
CA ARG A 83 3.32 -23.30 16.87
C ARG A 83 4.63 -22.57 16.63
N GLN A 84 5.72 -23.28 16.33
CA GLN A 84 7.01 -22.68 16.02
C GLN A 84 6.95 -21.82 14.75
N ILE A 85 6.32 -22.31 13.68
CA ILE A 85 6.08 -21.54 12.46
C ILE A 85 5.28 -20.27 12.77
N HIS A 86 4.23 -20.38 13.61
CA HIS A 86 3.44 -19.23 14.03
C HIS A 86 4.30 -18.17 14.75
N HIS A 87 5.14 -18.57 15.70
CA HIS A 87 6.02 -17.65 16.43
C HIS A 87 7.07 -17.01 15.52
N VAL A 88 7.69 -17.77 14.61
CA VAL A 88 8.65 -17.21 13.64
C VAL A 88 7.97 -16.18 12.74
N ALA A 89 6.78 -16.50 12.21
CA ALA A 89 6.01 -15.56 11.40
C ALA A 89 5.58 -14.31 12.21
N ALA A 90 5.27 -14.47 13.49
CA ALA A 90 4.96 -13.37 14.40
C ALA A 90 6.16 -12.43 14.58
N VAL A 91 7.36 -12.97 14.83
CA VAL A 91 8.59 -12.17 14.96
C VAL A 91 8.89 -11.40 13.66
N VAL A 92 8.72 -12.03 12.49
CA VAL A 92 8.89 -11.35 11.20
C VAL A 92 7.90 -10.18 11.08
N LEU A 93 6.62 -10.39 11.43
CA LEU A 93 5.62 -9.33 11.38
C LEU A 93 5.88 -8.21 12.39
N MET A 94 6.38 -8.54 13.59
CA MET A 94 6.78 -7.55 14.60
C MET A 94 7.93 -6.67 14.10
N LEU A 95 8.99 -7.27 13.54
CA LEU A 95 10.11 -6.54 12.96
C LEU A 95 9.67 -5.66 11.78
N LEU A 96 8.78 -6.18 10.93
CA LEU A 96 8.20 -5.41 9.85
C LEU A 96 7.37 -4.22 10.36
N THR A 97 6.62 -4.40 11.45
CA THR A 97 5.85 -3.33 12.10
C THR A 97 6.76 -2.24 12.65
N ILE A 98 7.87 -2.62 13.30
CA ILE A 98 8.90 -1.67 13.77
C ILE A 98 9.51 -0.91 12.59
N TYR A 99 9.91 -1.61 11.53
CA TYR A 99 10.42 -0.99 10.31
C TYR A 99 9.42 0.01 9.72
N HIS A 100 8.15 -0.38 9.61
CA HIS A 100 7.09 0.46 9.07
C HIS A 100 6.84 1.71 9.93
N ALA A 101 6.86 1.58 11.25
CA ALA A 101 6.76 2.71 12.17
C ALA A 101 7.92 3.70 11.99
N VAL A 102 9.16 3.20 11.84
CA VAL A 102 10.34 4.02 11.57
C VAL A 102 10.23 4.71 10.21
N ASP A 103 9.83 4.00 9.15
CA ASP A 103 9.65 4.57 7.81
C ASP A 103 8.58 5.67 7.79
N ILE A 104 7.45 5.48 8.49
CA ILE A 104 6.44 6.52 8.67
C ILE A 104 7.00 7.70 9.45
N GLY A 105 7.65 7.46 10.59
CA GLY A 105 8.27 8.52 11.38
C GLY A 105 9.26 9.35 10.56
N TYR A 106 10.06 8.68 9.72
CA TYR A 106 10.99 9.34 8.81
C TYR A 106 10.27 10.18 7.76
N LYS A 107 9.22 9.63 7.13
CA LYS A 107 8.41 10.34 6.13
C LYS A 107 7.73 11.58 6.72
N ILE A 108 7.21 11.50 7.94
CA ILE A 108 6.52 12.59 8.62
C ILE A 108 7.51 13.65 9.12
N PHE A 109 8.52 13.25 9.89
CA PHE A 109 9.41 14.19 10.57
C PHE A 109 10.51 14.73 9.64
N VAL A 110 11.20 13.83 8.92
CA VAL A 110 12.35 14.20 8.09
C VAL A 110 11.88 14.77 6.75
N ARG A 111 11.08 14.01 6.00
CA ARG A 111 10.63 14.39 4.66
C ARG A 111 9.41 15.33 4.64
N ARG A 112 8.65 15.42 5.74
CA ARG A 112 7.39 16.18 5.81
C ARG A 112 6.45 15.90 4.62
N VAL A 113 6.30 14.62 4.29
CA VAL A 113 5.36 14.21 3.23
C VAL A 113 3.93 14.53 3.66
N ARG A 114 3.05 14.72 2.67
CA ARG A 114 1.60 14.87 2.93
C ARG A 114 1.08 13.60 3.60
N LEU A 115 0.27 13.75 4.65
CA LEU A 115 -0.29 12.64 5.42
C LEU A 115 -1.50 12.02 4.72
N THR A 116 -1.32 11.55 3.48
CA THR A 116 -2.41 11.10 2.61
C THR A 116 -3.12 9.84 3.10
N MET A 117 -2.53 9.10 4.05
CA MET A 117 -3.13 7.92 4.67
C MET A 117 -4.04 8.23 5.86
N LEU A 118 -4.08 9.49 6.33
CA LEU A 118 -5.04 9.88 7.36
C LEU A 118 -6.45 9.94 6.75
N PRO A 119 -7.45 9.26 7.34
CA PRO A 119 -8.84 9.41 6.92
C PRO A 119 -9.31 10.82 7.29
N GLY A 120 -10.14 11.41 6.45
CA GLY A 120 -10.75 12.72 6.68
C GLY A 120 -12.18 12.79 6.16
N ILE A 121 -12.79 13.96 6.30
CA ILE A 121 -14.18 14.22 5.89
C ILE A 121 -14.39 13.90 4.40
N LYS A 122 -13.37 14.13 3.56
CA LYS A 122 -13.44 13.77 2.14
C LYS A 122 -13.66 12.28 1.93
N ASP A 123 -13.03 11.41 2.71
CA ASP A 123 -13.15 9.96 2.56
C ASP A 123 -14.59 9.49 2.84
N ALA A 124 -15.26 10.10 3.83
CA ALA A 124 -16.68 9.83 4.09
C ALA A 124 -17.59 10.30 2.93
N ARG A 125 -17.29 11.46 2.33
CA ARG A 125 -18.00 11.95 1.13
C ARG A 125 -17.77 11.05 -0.07
N ASP A 126 -16.53 10.61 -0.28
CA ASP A 126 -16.17 9.69 -1.37
C ASP A 126 -16.87 8.34 -1.20
N ALA A 127 -16.93 7.81 0.03
CA ALA A 127 -17.67 6.59 0.35
C ALA A 127 -19.16 6.73 0.06
N TRP A 128 -19.77 7.83 0.48
CA TRP A 128 -21.19 8.12 0.20
C TRP A 128 -21.46 8.25 -1.30
N GLN A 129 -20.60 8.96 -2.03
CA GLN A 129 -20.71 9.10 -3.48
C GLN A 129 -20.50 7.76 -4.19
N ALA A 130 -19.55 6.93 -3.75
CA ALA A 130 -19.35 5.59 -4.29
C ALA A 130 -20.60 4.72 -4.09
N PHE A 131 -21.21 4.78 -2.91
CA PHE A 131 -22.46 4.10 -2.61
C PHE A 131 -23.60 4.56 -3.54
N MET A 132 -23.83 5.87 -3.65
CA MET A 132 -24.84 6.45 -4.54
C MET A 132 -24.58 6.11 -6.02
N TYR A 133 -23.31 6.09 -6.45
CA TYR A 133 -22.93 5.70 -7.81
C TYR A 133 -23.26 4.23 -8.08
N ASN A 134 -22.97 3.34 -7.14
CA ASN A 134 -23.28 1.91 -7.27
C ASN A 134 -24.80 1.63 -7.30
N LEU A 135 -25.61 2.51 -6.69
CA LEU A 135 -27.08 2.49 -6.81
C LEU A 135 -27.61 3.16 -8.09
N GLY A 136 -26.73 3.70 -8.95
CA GLY A 136 -27.11 4.43 -10.16
C GLY A 136 -27.65 5.85 -9.91
N LEU A 137 -27.58 6.34 -8.67
CA LEU A 137 -28.09 7.66 -8.28
C LEU A 137 -27.08 8.79 -8.52
N ALA A 138 -25.78 8.47 -8.54
CA ALA A 138 -24.74 9.42 -8.91
C ALA A 138 -24.25 9.21 -10.34
N LYS A 139 -24.03 10.30 -11.08
CA LYS A 139 -23.61 10.27 -12.49
C LYS A 139 -22.15 9.86 -12.71
N SER A 140 -21.30 10.05 -11.70
CA SER A 140 -19.85 9.81 -11.80
C SER A 140 -19.29 9.22 -10.51
N ARG A 141 -18.21 8.45 -10.67
CA ARG A 141 -17.44 7.89 -9.55
C ARG A 141 -16.73 9.00 -8.77
N PRO A 142 -16.47 8.81 -7.47
CA PRO A 142 -15.70 9.78 -6.69
C PRO A 142 -14.29 9.93 -7.26
N GLN A 143 -13.82 11.17 -7.33
CA GLN A 143 -12.44 11.46 -7.69
C GLN A 143 -11.55 11.34 -6.46
N MET A 144 -10.69 10.33 -6.46
CA MET A 144 -9.87 9.97 -5.30
C MET A 144 -8.40 10.32 -5.50
N GLY A 145 -7.72 10.52 -4.38
CA GLY A 145 -6.30 10.88 -4.31
C GLY A 145 -5.37 9.70 -4.46
N ARG A 146 -4.14 9.88 -3.95
CA ARG A 146 -3.11 8.84 -3.92
C ARG A 146 -3.62 7.54 -3.32
N TYR A 147 -4.43 7.63 -2.26
CA TYR A 147 -5.13 6.48 -1.68
C TYR A 147 -6.63 6.74 -1.69
N THR A 148 -7.39 5.72 -2.08
CA THR A 148 -8.86 5.71 -2.01
C THR A 148 -9.32 5.57 -0.56
N PHE A 149 -10.59 5.87 -0.29
CA PHE A 149 -11.14 5.61 1.05
C PHE A 149 -11.09 4.12 1.41
N GLU A 150 -11.30 3.23 0.42
CA GLU A 150 -11.21 1.76 0.58
C GLU A 150 -9.80 1.36 1.06
N GLU A 151 -8.75 1.83 0.37
CA GLU A 151 -7.35 1.55 0.72
C GLU A 151 -6.97 2.11 2.10
N LYS A 152 -7.46 3.30 2.46
CA LYS A 152 -7.24 3.86 3.80
C LYS A 152 -7.93 3.04 4.88
N MET A 153 -9.18 2.64 4.66
CA MET A 153 -9.93 1.81 5.61
C MET A 153 -9.23 0.46 5.83
N GLU A 154 -8.79 -0.21 4.76
CA GLU A 154 -8.00 -1.45 4.85
C GLU A 154 -6.72 -1.25 5.65
N TYR A 155 -5.98 -0.16 5.38
CA TYR A 155 -4.76 0.16 6.11
C TYR A 155 -5.01 0.38 7.61
N TRP A 156 -6.05 1.13 7.97
CA TRP A 156 -6.36 1.40 9.37
C TRP A 156 -6.91 0.18 10.11
N ALA A 157 -7.70 -0.65 9.43
CA ALA A 157 -8.10 -1.95 9.94
C ALA A 157 -6.88 -2.84 10.22
N LEU A 158 -5.89 -2.86 9.31
CA LEU A 158 -4.63 -3.57 9.52
C LEU A 158 -3.84 -3.02 10.72
N ILE A 159 -3.75 -1.69 10.88
CA ILE A 159 -3.06 -1.06 12.03
C ILE A 159 -3.74 -1.46 13.34
N TRP A 160 -5.07 -1.36 13.41
CA TRP A 160 -5.85 -1.79 14.57
C TRP A 160 -5.62 -3.27 14.88
N GLY A 161 -5.78 -4.13 13.87
CA GLY A 161 -5.59 -5.56 14.03
C GLY A 161 -4.17 -5.90 14.47
N THR A 162 -3.15 -5.22 13.96
CA THR A 162 -1.75 -5.42 14.38
C THR A 162 -1.54 -5.07 15.86
N VAL A 163 -2.16 -3.99 16.34
CA VAL A 163 -2.10 -3.61 17.76
C VAL A 163 -2.77 -4.66 18.65
N VAL A 164 -4.00 -5.07 18.32
CA VAL A 164 -4.74 -6.08 19.08
C VAL A 164 -3.99 -7.41 19.07
N MET A 165 -3.54 -7.87 17.90
CA MET A 165 -2.81 -9.13 17.74
C MET A 165 -1.46 -9.11 18.45
N GLY A 166 -0.73 -7.98 18.40
CA GLY A 166 0.54 -7.80 19.10
C GLY A 166 0.38 -7.87 20.61
N ILE A 167 -0.56 -7.11 21.18
CA ILE A 167 -0.81 -7.09 22.63
C ILE A 167 -1.27 -8.47 23.12
N THR A 168 -2.33 -9.00 22.51
CA THR A 168 -2.92 -10.29 22.94
C THR A 168 -1.97 -11.47 22.67
N GLY A 169 -1.20 -11.43 21.58
CA GLY A 169 -0.18 -12.42 21.27
C GLY A 169 0.93 -12.43 22.30
N PHE A 170 1.44 -11.24 22.68
CA PHE A 170 2.46 -11.11 23.72
C PHE A 170 1.97 -11.61 25.08
N MET A 171 0.71 -11.32 25.44
CA MET A 171 0.10 -11.82 26.68
C MET A 171 0.07 -13.35 26.74
N MET A 172 -0.29 -14.00 25.62
CA MET A 172 -0.32 -15.46 25.52
C MET A 172 1.07 -16.09 25.42
N TRP A 173 2.04 -15.39 24.83
CA TRP A 173 3.44 -15.83 24.77
C TRP A 173 4.07 -15.79 26.17
N ASN A 174 3.80 -14.73 26.94
CA ASN A 174 4.37 -14.49 28.27
C ASN A 174 3.28 -14.43 29.36
N PRO A 175 2.56 -15.53 29.63
CA PRO A 175 1.41 -15.50 30.54
C PRO A 175 1.82 -15.20 31.98
N ILE A 176 2.98 -15.69 32.44
CA ILE A 176 3.48 -15.44 33.81
C ILE A 176 3.81 -13.96 34.02
N SER A 177 4.47 -13.32 33.06
CA SER A 177 4.78 -11.89 33.14
C SER A 177 3.50 -11.05 33.10
N THR A 178 2.53 -11.46 32.28
CA THR A 178 1.23 -10.80 32.19
C THR A 178 0.46 -10.88 33.50
N THR A 179 0.42 -12.04 34.15
CA THR A 179 -0.33 -12.22 35.41
C THR A 179 0.31 -11.57 36.64
N ARG A 180 1.56 -11.10 36.53
CA ARG A 180 2.18 -10.22 37.53
C ARG A 180 1.62 -8.80 37.50
N LEU A 181 1.11 -8.36 36.35
CA LEU A 181 0.61 -6.99 36.13
C LEU A 181 -0.92 -6.94 36.05
N LEU A 182 -1.55 -8.01 35.54
CA LEU A 182 -2.99 -8.09 35.29
C LEU A 182 -3.59 -9.35 35.94
N PRO A 183 -4.89 -9.33 36.28
CA PRO A 183 -5.59 -10.53 36.76
C PRO A 183 -5.53 -11.70 35.77
N GLY A 184 -5.58 -12.93 36.28
CA GLY A 184 -5.45 -14.16 35.46
C GLY A 184 -6.49 -14.33 34.34
N GLU A 185 -7.67 -13.72 34.49
CA GLU A 185 -8.74 -13.70 33.48
C GLU A 185 -8.34 -13.01 32.16
N PHE A 186 -7.31 -12.16 32.19
CA PHE A 186 -6.82 -11.49 31.00
C PHE A 186 -6.17 -12.45 30.00
N ILE A 187 -5.69 -13.63 30.43
CA ILE A 187 -5.12 -14.64 29.52
C ILE A 187 -6.20 -15.29 28.63
N PRO A 188 -7.29 -15.87 29.18
CA PRO A 188 -8.38 -16.36 28.34
C PRO A 188 -9.09 -15.24 27.56
N ALA A 189 -9.19 -14.02 28.11
CA ALA A 189 -9.71 -12.87 27.37
C ALA A 189 -8.82 -12.53 26.15
N ALA A 190 -7.49 -12.50 26.33
CA ALA A 190 -6.54 -12.30 25.24
C ALA A 190 -6.65 -13.42 24.19
N LYS A 191 -6.80 -14.68 24.61
CA LYS A 191 -7.01 -15.80 23.68
C LYS A 191 -8.30 -15.64 22.86
N ALA A 192 -9.39 -15.23 23.49
CA ALA A 192 -10.65 -14.98 22.80
C ALA A 192 -10.53 -13.81 21.80
N ALA A 193 -9.96 -12.68 22.24
CA ALA A 193 -9.76 -11.49 21.42
C ALA A 193 -8.79 -11.76 20.25
N HIS A 194 -7.64 -12.37 20.50
CA HIS A 194 -6.66 -12.75 19.48
C HIS A 194 -7.27 -13.67 18.42
N GLY A 195 -7.96 -14.72 18.86
CA GLY A 195 -8.61 -15.65 17.95
C GLY A 195 -9.76 -15.01 17.16
N GLY A 196 -10.49 -14.07 17.76
CA GLY A 196 -11.57 -13.31 17.12
C GLY A 196 -11.02 -12.36 16.05
N GLU A 197 -10.04 -11.54 16.41
CA GLU A 197 -9.38 -10.61 15.52
C GLU A 197 -8.67 -11.33 14.37
N ALA A 198 -8.00 -12.47 14.62
CA ALA A 198 -7.39 -13.28 13.56
C ALA A 198 -8.41 -13.73 12.52
N LEU A 199 -9.61 -14.15 12.95
CA LEU A 199 -10.68 -14.53 12.03
C LEU A 199 -11.17 -13.33 11.23
N LEU A 200 -11.41 -12.20 11.88
CA LEU A 200 -11.85 -10.96 11.23
C LEU A 200 -10.80 -10.46 10.22
N ALA A 201 -9.53 -10.45 10.58
CA ALA A 201 -8.43 -10.02 9.72
C ALA A 201 -8.30 -10.93 8.48
N VAL A 202 -8.31 -12.26 8.66
CA VAL A 202 -8.26 -13.20 7.54
C VAL A 202 -9.48 -13.06 6.63
N ALA A 203 -10.68 -12.93 7.20
CA ALA A 203 -11.90 -12.72 6.44
C ALA A 203 -11.86 -11.38 5.67
N ALA A 204 -11.41 -10.29 6.29
CA ALA A 204 -11.26 -8.99 5.64
C ALA A 204 -10.29 -9.05 4.47
N ILE A 205 -9.15 -9.74 4.62
CA ILE A 205 -8.20 -9.91 3.50
C ILE A 205 -8.82 -10.73 2.38
N ILE A 206 -9.45 -11.87 2.66
CA ILE A 206 -10.02 -12.75 1.64
C ILE A 206 -11.21 -12.11 0.92
N ILE A 207 -12.15 -11.54 1.68
CA ILE A 207 -13.41 -11.04 1.13
C ILE A 207 -13.21 -9.67 0.50
N TRP A 208 -12.54 -8.76 1.21
CA TRP A 208 -12.47 -7.37 0.81
C TRP A 208 -11.20 -7.06 0.01
N HIS A 209 -10.02 -7.36 0.56
CA HIS A 209 -8.76 -7.00 -0.10
C HIS A 209 -8.52 -7.78 -1.40
N MET A 210 -8.66 -9.12 -1.37
CA MET A 210 -8.49 -9.95 -2.58
C MET A 210 -9.51 -9.59 -3.65
N TYR A 211 -10.76 -9.35 -3.29
CA TYR A 211 -11.77 -8.92 -4.25
C TYR A 211 -11.42 -7.55 -4.86
N SER A 212 -11.18 -6.54 -4.04
CA SER A 212 -10.95 -5.17 -4.50
C SER A 212 -9.70 -5.06 -5.36
N VAL A 213 -8.59 -5.67 -4.93
CA VAL A 213 -7.29 -5.52 -5.59
C VAL A 213 -7.10 -6.55 -6.72
N HIS A 214 -7.45 -7.82 -6.50
CA HIS A 214 -7.13 -8.90 -7.44
C HIS A 214 -8.30 -9.36 -8.32
N ILE A 215 -9.55 -9.08 -7.98
CA ILE A 215 -10.70 -9.51 -8.80
C ILE A 215 -11.30 -8.32 -9.55
N LYS A 216 -11.72 -7.29 -8.82
CA LYS A 216 -12.41 -6.11 -9.37
C LYS A 216 -11.50 -5.25 -10.24
N ARG A 217 -10.27 -4.99 -9.79
CA ARG A 217 -9.32 -4.08 -10.46
C ARG A 217 -8.12 -4.78 -11.11
N PHE A 218 -7.74 -5.96 -10.60
CA PHE A 218 -6.52 -6.69 -10.97
C PHE A 218 -5.26 -5.80 -10.98
N ASN A 219 -5.09 -5.01 -9.92
CA ASN A 219 -4.02 -4.03 -9.78
C ASN A 219 -2.69 -4.72 -9.40
N LYS A 220 -1.67 -4.60 -10.26
CA LYS A 220 -0.34 -5.23 -10.07
C LYS A 220 0.71 -4.30 -9.46
N SER A 221 0.34 -3.09 -9.07
CA SER A 221 1.30 -2.06 -8.68
C SER A 221 2.16 -2.43 -7.46
N MET A 222 1.68 -3.29 -6.55
CA MET A 222 2.51 -3.81 -5.45
C MET A 222 3.59 -4.79 -5.92
N PHE A 223 3.43 -5.41 -7.09
CA PHE A 223 4.41 -6.32 -7.67
C PHE A 223 5.29 -5.67 -8.72
N THR A 224 4.84 -4.63 -9.42
CA THR A 224 5.61 -3.94 -10.48
C THR A 224 6.17 -2.59 -10.02
N GLY A 225 5.56 -1.98 -9.02
CA GLY A 225 5.80 -0.60 -8.58
C GLY A 225 5.15 0.47 -9.45
N LYS A 226 4.43 0.08 -10.51
CA LYS A 226 3.95 1.00 -11.54
C LYS A 226 2.48 0.79 -11.89
N LEU A 227 1.84 1.85 -12.37
CA LEU A 227 0.54 1.83 -13.04
C LEU A 227 0.64 2.52 -14.41
N SER A 228 -0.22 2.13 -15.35
CA SER A 228 -0.46 2.86 -16.58
C SER A 228 -1.25 4.15 -16.32
N GLU A 229 -1.21 5.07 -17.28
CA GLU A 229 -2.02 6.30 -17.20
C GLU A 229 -3.52 6.03 -17.05
N GLU A 230 -4.04 5.02 -17.75
CA GLU A 230 -5.45 4.65 -17.71
C GLU A 230 -5.85 4.14 -16.32
N GLU A 231 -5.05 3.24 -15.73
CA GLU A 231 -5.26 2.75 -14.36
C GLU A 231 -5.17 3.90 -13.35
N MET A 232 -4.20 4.81 -13.50
CA MET A 232 -4.09 6.00 -12.65
C MET A 232 -5.30 6.92 -12.78
N LEU A 233 -5.81 7.16 -14.00
CA LEU A 233 -6.98 8.01 -14.23
C LEU A 233 -8.24 7.38 -13.62
N HIS A 234 -8.37 6.06 -13.71
CA HIS A 234 -9.52 5.33 -13.23
C HIS A 234 -9.53 5.18 -11.70
N GLU A 235 -8.39 4.85 -11.10
CA GLU A 235 -8.30 4.53 -9.67
C GLU A 235 -7.87 5.72 -8.81
N HIS A 236 -6.99 6.60 -9.33
CA HIS A 236 -6.32 7.68 -8.58
C HIS A 236 -6.26 9.01 -9.37
N PRO A 237 -7.40 9.52 -9.88
CA PRO A 237 -7.41 10.67 -10.80
C PRO A 237 -6.77 11.93 -10.21
N LEU A 238 -6.94 12.19 -8.91
CA LEU A 238 -6.36 13.39 -8.29
C LEU A 238 -4.84 13.25 -8.08
N GLU A 239 -4.32 12.02 -7.89
CA GLU A 239 -2.88 11.81 -7.87
C GLU A 239 -2.25 12.02 -9.24
N LEU A 240 -2.91 11.52 -10.30
CA LEU A 240 -2.45 11.75 -11.67
C LEU A 240 -2.44 13.25 -12.01
N ALA A 241 -3.47 13.99 -11.59
CA ALA A 241 -3.53 15.44 -11.76
C ALA A 241 -2.38 16.14 -11.03
N ASP A 242 -2.11 15.79 -9.77
CA ASP A 242 -0.99 16.32 -8.99
C ASP A 242 0.36 16.03 -9.64
N MET A 243 0.56 14.83 -10.20
CA MET A 243 1.78 14.44 -10.90
C MET A 243 1.98 15.26 -12.18
N LYS A 244 0.93 15.41 -12.99
CA LYS A 244 0.98 16.20 -14.23
C LYS A 244 1.17 17.70 -13.97
N ALA A 245 0.68 18.20 -12.84
CA ALA A 245 0.87 19.58 -12.40
C ALA A 245 2.23 19.83 -11.72
N GLY A 246 3.07 18.81 -11.53
CA GLY A 246 4.36 18.94 -10.83
C GLY A 246 4.24 19.18 -9.32
N LEU A 247 3.08 18.86 -8.72
CA LEU A 247 2.78 19.04 -7.29
C LEU A 247 3.06 17.79 -6.44
N ALA A 248 3.36 16.66 -7.09
CA ALA A 248 3.53 15.36 -6.43
C ALA A 248 4.74 15.32 -5.48
N GLU A 249 5.88 15.91 -5.85
CA GLU A 249 7.10 15.92 -5.05
C GLU A 249 7.57 17.35 -4.76
N ARG A 250 7.65 17.71 -3.46
CA ARG A 250 8.33 18.93 -3.02
C ARG A 250 9.71 18.54 -2.49
N PRO A 251 10.81 18.83 -3.19
CA PRO A 251 12.14 18.51 -2.70
C PRO A 251 12.41 19.27 -1.40
N VAL A 252 12.98 18.58 -0.41
CA VAL A 252 13.44 19.20 0.83
C VAL A 252 14.89 19.62 0.64
N ASP A 253 15.22 20.85 1.07
CA ASP A 253 16.60 21.35 1.07
C ASP A 253 17.56 20.33 1.74
N PRO A 254 18.70 19.99 1.11
CA PRO A 254 19.66 19.03 1.66
C PRO A 254 20.17 19.36 3.06
N GLN A 255 20.33 20.64 3.42
CA GLN A 255 20.82 21.02 4.75
C GLN A 255 19.75 20.72 5.83
N THR A 256 18.51 21.09 5.56
CA THR A 256 17.35 20.80 6.39
C THR A 256 17.13 19.30 6.55
N LEU A 257 17.28 18.54 5.46
CA LEU A 257 17.19 17.09 5.47
C LEU A 257 18.23 16.49 6.43
N ARG A 258 19.52 16.87 6.29
CA ARG A 258 20.61 16.39 7.16
C ARG A 258 20.38 16.77 8.62
N ARG A 259 19.94 18.00 8.90
CA ARG A 259 19.61 18.45 10.27
C ARG A 259 18.53 17.59 10.91
N ARG A 260 17.44 17.32 10.19
CA ARG A 260 16.35 16.47 10.70
C ARG A 260 16.78 15.02 10.87
N GLN A 261 17.60 14.48 9.96
CA GLN A 261 18.15 13.13 10.06
C GLN A 261 19.03 12.95 11.30
N ARG A 262 19.88 13.94 11.63
CA ARG A 262 20.74 13.91 12.84
C ARG A 262 19.94 13.82 14.14
N ILE A 263 18.73 14.39 14.16
CA ILE A 263 17.82 14.30 15.31
C ILE A 263 17.03 12.98 15.27
N PHE A 264 16.54 12.60 14.09
CA PHE A 264 15.67 11.45 13.92
C PHE A 264 16.36 10.12 14.23
N TRP A 265 17.55 9.88 13.68
CA TRP A 265 18.19 8.56 13.78
C TRP A 265 18.55 8.15 15.21
N PRO A 266 19.12 9.02 16.08
CA PRO A 266 19.36 8.65 17.47
C PRO A 266 18.08 8.30 18.22
N ILE A 267 17.02 9.09 18.05
CA ILE A 267 15.72 8.86 18.69
C ILE A 267 15.12 7.54 18.19
N ALA A 268 15.10 7.34 16.87
CA ALA A 268 14.59 6.11 16.26
C ALA A 268 15.38 4.89 16.73
N ALA A 269 16.72 4.97 16.81
CA ALA A 269 17.55 3.89 17.33
C ALA A 269 17.22 3.54 18.78
N LEU A 270 17.07 4.54 19.65
CA LEU A 270 16.67 4.32 21.04
C LEU A 270 15.29 3.68 21.15
N LEU A 271 14.30 4.14 20.37
CA LEU A 271 12.96 3.56 20.35
C LEU A 271 12.95 2.12 19.83
N VAL A 272 13.73 1.82 18.79
CA VAL A 272 13.87 0.47 18.25
C VAL A 272 14.54 -0.45 19.27
N LEU A 273 15.61 0.00 19.92
CA LEU A 273 16.28 -0.78 20.97
C LEU A 273 15.33 -1.07 22.13
N ALA A 274 14.55 -0.08 22.57
CA ALA A 274 13.54 -0.26 23.60
C ALA A 274 12.45 -1.26 23.17
N ALA A 275 11.98 -1.17 21.93
CA ALA A 275 10.94 -2.06 21.40
C ALA A 275 11.41 -3.52 21.23
N VAL A 276 12.69 -3.74 20.92
CA VAL A 276 13.27 -5.09 20.77
C VAL A 276 13.65 -5.70 22.13
N ALA A 277 13.90 -4.88 23.14
CA ALA A 277 14.27 -5.33 24.49
C ALA A 277 13.07 -5.63 25.41
N ALA A 278 11.86 -5.24 25.01
CA ALA A 278 10.61 -5.44 25.75
C ALA A 278 9.96 -6.79 25.41
#